data_AF-A0A1I1QG41-F1
#
_entry.id   AF-A0A1I1QG41-F1
#
_cell.length_a   1.000
_cell.length_b   1.000
_cell.length_c   1.000
_cell.angle_alpha   90.00
_cell.angle_beta   90.00
_cell.angle_gamma   90.00
#
_symmetry.space_group_name_H-M   'P 1'
#
loop_
_entity.id
_entity.type
_entity.pdbx_description
1 polymer ?
#
loop_
_entity_poly.entity_id
_entity_poly.type
_entity_poly.pdbx_seq_one_letter_code
_entity_poly.pdbx_strand_id
1 'polypeptide(L)'
;MTIQTNGTLGRIADYWGEMPSSRERRWLWAWLKYFFPGRPVLLMRLSASPIESIVHVKSPLLDGDIDFELDQMLRGQAASIQTLHAGRFFNRTEDFDWIGTDDRQLCWLIYRTRNFLKIEIPDAEARFSKRDYFICLMDLILGSLLDKKNHLATLHQSWLRHLQDTSYLNWFSDDDEPGRCDFAWQVLDTRMQYTLSDSIQLNPVIGQEFRKYPGGTGLKCYFDSLQVSDFEKKSHVAHIKKLWSQRKYRKKQEKNKIRQRNFVLPDATIKDLDKLAKGLGVSRTQVLERLIDLAVRHGMPDALAEPRITFDLPGDY
;
A
#
# COMPACT_ATOMS: atom_id res chain seq x y z
N MET A 1 -30.71 10.29 40.83
CA MET A 1 -31.66 9.76 39.85
C MET A 1 -30.97 8.58 39.18
N THR A 2 -31.22 7.37 39.70
CA THR A 2 -30.48 6.15 39.34
C THR A 2 -31.20 5.50 38.18
N ILE A 3 -30.64 5.57 36.98
CA ILE A 3 -31.18 4.88 35.81
C ILE A 3 -30.93 3.39 36.04
N GLN A 4 -31.99 2.64 36.36
CA GLN A 4 -31.93 1.17 36.37
C GLN A 4 -31.75 0.68 34.94
N THR A 5 -30.50 0.44 34.55
CA THR A 5 -30.15 -0.21 33.29
C THR A 5 -30.41 -1.71 33.42
N ASN A 6 -31.62 -2.16 33.08
CA ASN A 6 -32.04 -3.58 33.12
C ASN A 6 -31.39 -4.48 32.03
N GLY A 7 -30.18 -4.15 31.56
CA GLY A 7 -29.43 -4.90 30.55
C GLY A 7 -28.11 -5.45 31.10
N THR A 8 -27.44 -6.33 30.34
CA THR A 8 -26.20 -6.98 30.83
C THR A 8 -25.03 -6.00 31.04
N LEU A 9 -25.07 -4.83 30.38
CA LEU A 9 -24.17 -3.70 30.68
C LEU A 9 -24.39 -3.11 32.09
N GLY A 10 -25.63 -3.11 32.59
CA GLY A 10 -25.93 -2.75 33.97
C GLY A 10 -25.28 -3.70 34.97
N ARG A 11 -25.30 -5.00 34.68
CA ARG A 11 -24.63 -6.00 35.51
C ARG A 11 -23.11 -5.83 35.51
N ILE A 12 -22.50 -5.46 34.38
CA ILE A 12 -21.07 -5.12 34.33
C ILE A 12 -20.80 -3.93 35.23
N ALA A 13 -21.63 -2.88 35.16
CA ALA A 13 -21.49 -1.71 36.01
C ALA A 13 -21.66 -2.02 37.49
N ASP A 14 -22.59 -2.92 37.85
CA ASP A 14 -22.75 -3.39 39.22
C ASP A 14 -21.49 -4.12 39.74
N TYR A 15 -20.81 -4.89 38.88
CA TYR A 15 -19.57 -5.60 39.25
C TYR A 15 -18.33 -4.71 39.22
N TRP A 16 -18.23 -3.79 38.27
CA TRP A 16 -17.05 -2.93 38.08
C TRP A 16 -17.14 -1.63 38.88
N GLY A 17 -18.34 -1.29 39.40
CA GLY A 17 -18.62 -0.06 40.12
C GLY A 17 -18.86 1.15 39.20
N GLU A 18 -18.68 1.00 37.90
CA GLU A 18 -18.87 2.04 36.89
C GLU A 18 -19.30 1.47 35.54
N MET A 19 -19.96 2.28 34.72
CA MET A 19 -20.37 1.88 33.37
C MET A 19 -19.14 1.68 32.47
N PRO A 20 -19.02 0.55 31.77
CA PRO A 20 -17.86 0.29 30.94
C PRO A 20 -17.78 1.26 29.76
N SER A 21 -16.61 1.84 29.53
CA SER A 21 -16.39 2.74 28.39
C SER A 21 -16.52 2.00 27.05
N SER A 22 -16.69 2.73 25.94
CA SER A 22 -16.76 2.10 24.60
C SER A 22 -15.50 1.30 24.24
N ARG A 23 -14.33 1.72 24.71
CA ARG A 23 -13.07 0.96 24.57
C ARG A 23 -13.13 -0.37 25.32
N GLU A 24 -13.65 -0.34 26.53
CA GLU A 24 -13.76 -1.51 27.40
C GLU A 24 -14.77 -2.51 26.88
N ARG A 25 -15.91 -2.04 26.35
CA ARG A 25 -16.92 -2.89 25.70
C ARG A 25 -16.32 -3.61 24.49
N ARG A 26 -15.56 -2.92 23.65
CA ARG A 26 -14.86 -3.51 22.49
C ARG A 26 -13.81 -4.55 22.90
N TRP A 27 -12.98 -4.22 23.89
CA TRP A 27 -12.02 -5.17 24.44
C TRP A 27 -12.70 -6.40 25.03
N LEU A 28 -13.75 -6.22 25.84
CA LEU A 28 -14.47 -7.30 26.50
C LEU A 28 -15.14 -8.22 25.47
N TRP A 29 -15.76 -7.63 24.45
CA TRP A 29 -16.33 -8.38 23.33
C TRP A 29 -15.26 -9.20 22.59
N ALA A 30 -14.13 -8.59 22.24
CA ALA A 30 -13.03 -9.30 21.56
C ALA A 30 -12.42 -10.40 22.46
N TRP A 31 -12.27 -10.12 23.76
CA TRP A 31 -11.75 -11.07 24.73
C TRP A 31 -12.65 -12.30 24.85
N LEU A 32 -13.94 -12.09 25.11
CA LEU A 32 -14.90 -13.19 25.28
C LEU A 32 -15.10 -14.00 24.00
N LYS A 33 -15.14 -13.33 22.84
CA LYS A 33 -15.38 -13.98 21.55
C LYS A 33 -14.21 -14.86 21.09
N TYR A 34 -12.97 -14.50 21.43
CA TYR A 34 -11.78 -15.16 20.89
C TYR A 34 -10.88 -15.86 21.92
N PHE A 35 -10.99 -15.54 23.22
CA PHE A 35 -10.01 -15.94 24.23
C PHE A 35 -10.57 -16.67 25.48
N PHE A 36 -11.88 -16.96 25.55
CA PHE A 36 -12.51 -17.52 26.77
C PHE A 36 -13.48 -18.71 26.50
N PRO A 37 -13.53 -19.79 27.32
CA PRO A 37 -12.48 -20.50 28.06
C PRO A 37 -11.98 -21.78 27.32
N GLY A 38 -10.69 -22.12 27.48
CA GLY A 38 -10.04 -23.33 26.93
C GLY A 38 -8.92 -23.06 25.91
N ARG A 39 -8.56 -21.81 25.65
CA ARG A 39 -7.61 -21.40 24.61
C ARG A 39 -6.37 -20.70 25.20
N PRO A 40 -5.20 -20.80 24.54
CA PRO A 40 -3.95 -20.29 25.07
C PRO A 40 -3.98 -18.77 25.26
N VAL A 41 -3.37 -18.34 26.37
CA VAL A 41 -3.37 -16.98 26.89
C VAL A 41 -2.20 -16.19 26.31
N LEU A 42 -2.47 -14.98 25.78
CA LEU A 42 -1.45 -14.12 25.16
C LEU A 42 -0.56 -13.42 26.18
N LEU A 43 0.52 -14.07 26.58
CA LEU A 43 1.53 -13.47 27.45
C LEU A 43 2.58 -12.73 26.64
N MET A 44 2.83 -11.48 27.01
CA MET A 44 3.98 -10.70 26.53
C MET A 44 5.27 -11.23 27.16
N ARG A 45 5.77 -12.39 26.71
CA ARG A 45 7.10 -12.90 27.10
C ARG A 45 8.09 -12.63 25.96
N LEU A 46 9.17 -11.89 26.27
CA LEU A 46 10.26 -11.57 25.34
C LEU A 46 10.99 -12.81 24.75
N SER A 47 10.65 -14.03 25.17
CA SER A 47 11.34 -15.27 24.79
C SER A 47 10.41 -16.49 24.61
N ALA A 48 9.08 -16.31 24.56
CA ALA A 48 8.18 -17.45 24.40
C ALA A 48 7.97 -17.83 22.92
N SER A 49 7.98 -19.15 22.66
CA SER A 49 7.59 -19.77 21.39
C SER A 49 6.24 -19.23 20.89
N PRO A 50 6.01 -19.14 19.55
CA PRO A 50 4.75 -18.67 19.00
C PRO A 50 3.59 -19.44 19.63
N ILE A 51 2.68 -18.73 20.28
CA ILE A 51 1.39 -19.28 20.65
C ILE A 51 0.72 -19.69 19.34
N GLU A 52 0.28 -20.95 19.25
CA GLU A 52 -0.43 -21.48 18.09
C GLU A 52 -1.47 -20.46 17.63
N SER A 53 -1.31 -20.03 16.38
CA SER A 53 -2.05 -18.89 15.85
C SER A 53 -3.55 -19.16 15.99
N ILE A 54 -4.29 -18.18 16.50
CA ILE A 54 -5.75 -18.19 16.49
C ILE A 54 -6.20 -17.88 15.06
N VAL A 55 -5.81 -18.73 14.10
CA VAL A 55 -6.14 -18.62 12.69
C VAL A 55 -7.29 -19.60 12.47
N HIS A 56 -8.47 -19.02 12.23
CA HIS A 56 -9.75 -19.70 12.00
C HIS A 56 -10.55 -20.13 13.24
N VAL A 57 -10.97 -19.16 14.04
CA VAL A 57 -12.22 -19.32 14.79
C VAL A 57 -13.38 -18.95 13.85
N LYS A 58 -14.06 -19.96 13.29
CA LYS A 58 -15.41 -19.74 12.74
C LYS A 58 -16.30 -19.32 13.89
N SER A 59 -16.82 -18.10 13.82
CA SER A 59 -17.71 -17.57 14.85
C SER A 59 -19.00 -18.40 14.89
N PRO A 60 -19.47 -18.81 16.08
CA PRO A 60 -20.77 -19.46 16.25
C PRO A 60 -21.93 -18.47 16.44
N LEU A 61 -21.71 -17.16 16.36
CA LEU A 61 -22.71 -16.14 16.70
C LEU A 61 -23.07 -15.21 15.52
N LEU A 62 -24.37 -14.92 15.42
CA LEU A 62 -25.07 -14.12 14.41
C LEU A 62 -24.55 -12.67 14.30
N ASP A 63 -24.59 -12.12 13.09
CA ASP A 63 -24.39 -10.70 12.79
C ASP A 63 -25.34 -9.80 13.62
N GLY A 64 -24.80 -9.15 14.64
CA GLY A 64 -25.49 -8.15 15.47
C GLY A 64 -24.54 -7.05 15.93
N ASP A 65 -25.09 -5.98 16.52
CA ASP A 65 -24.28 -4.92 17.15
C ASP A 65 -23.44 -5.50 18.31
N ILE A 66 -22.27 -4.92 18.55
CA ILE A 66 -21.29 -5.34 19.58
C ILE A 66 -21.96 -5.47 20.95
N ASP A 67 -22.80 -4.49 21.31
CA ASP A 67 -23.50 -4.48 22.60
C ASP A 67 -24.48 -5.66 22.72
N PHE A 68 -25.15 -6.05 21.63
CA PHE A 68 -26.05 -7.20 21.61
C PHE A 68 -25.31 -8.53 21.71
N GLU A 69 -24.23 -8.71 20.93
CA GLU A 69 -23.39 -9.92 21.02
C GLU A 69 -22.76 -10.05 22.42
N LEU A 70 -22.29 -8.94 22.98
CA LEU A 70 -21.73 -8.89 24.32
C LEU A 70 -22.77 -9.28 25.37
N ASP A 71 -24.00 -8.76 25.27
CA ASP A 71 -25.11 -9.12 26.15
C ASP A 71 -25.40 -10.64 26.13
N GLN A 72 -25.42 -11.25 24.94
CA GLN A 72 -25.62 -12.71 24.79
C GLN A 72 -24.48 -13.52 25.41
N MET A 73 -23.22 -13.17 25.14
CA MET A 73 -22.06 -13.89 25.68
C MET A 73 -22.02 -13.84 27.21
N LEU A 74 -22.35 -12.68 27.77
CA LEU A 74 -22.31 -12.45 29.21
C LEU A 74 -23.46 -13.12 29.96
N ARG A 75 -24.64 -13.31 29.35
CA ARG A 75 -25.74 -14.09 29.96
C ARG A 75 -25.34 -15.52 30.29
N GLY A 76 -24.46 -16.14 29.50
CA GLY A 76 -23.97 -17.49 29.71
C GLY A 76 -22.72 -17.60 30.59
N GLN A 77 -22.07 -16.49 30.94
CA GLN A 77 -20.72 -16.46 31.53
C GLN A 77 -20.55 -15.42 32.65
N ALA A 78 -21.60 -15.20 33.45
CA ALA A 78 -21.63 -14.15 34.47
C ALA A 78 -20.49 -14.23 35.50
N ALA A 79 -20.00 -15.44 35.84
CA ALA A 79 -18.89 -15.63 36.78
C ALA A 79 -17.54 -15.07 36.26
N SER A 80 -17.38 -14.96 34.94
CA SER A 80 -16.13 -14.49 34.31
C SER A 80 -15.98 -12.96 34.39
N ILE A 81 -17.09 -12.23 34.54
CA ILE A 81 -17.11 -10.74 34.55
C ILE A 81 -16.25 -10.17 35.69
N GLN A 82 -16.30 -10.80 36.87
CA GLN A 82 -15.53 -10.36 38.03
C GLN A 82 -14.02 -10.58 37.83
N THR A 83 -13.62 -11.72 37.27
CA THR A 83 -12.21 -12.05 37.02
C THR A 83 -11.58 -11.17 35.93
N LEU A 84 -12.38 -10.73 34.95
CA LEU A 84 -11.89 -9.90 33.83
C LEU A 84 -11.60 -8.46 34.26
N HIS A 85 -12.24 -7.97 35.32
CA HIS A 85 -11.96 -6.63 35.85
C HIS A 85 -10.53 -6.52 36.43
N ALA A 86 -10.10 -7.52 37.21
CA ALA A 86 -8.82 -7.50 37.92
C ALA A 86 -7.59 -7.69 37.01
N GLY A 87 -7.76 -8.30 35.83
CA GLY A 87 -6.67 -8.54 34.87
C GLY A 87 -6.44 -7.40 33.86
N ARG A 88 -7.21 -6.31 33.95
CA ARG A 88 -7.27 -5.28 32.91
C ARG A 88 -6.23 -4.18 33.13
N PHE A 89 -5.12 -4.26 32.41
CA PHE A 89 -4.10 -3.20 32.37
C PHE A 89 -4.14 -2.46 31.03
N PHE A 90 -4.93 -1.39 30.96
CA PHE A 90 -5.03 -0.56 29.75
C PHE A 90 -4.04 0.59 29.78
N ASN A 91 -3.38 0.82 28.65
CA ASN A 91 -2.68 2.09 28.41
C ASN A 91 -3.65 3.26 28.54
N ARG A 92 -3.14 4.40 28.99
CA ARG A 92 -3.95 5.62 29.03
C ARG A 92 -4.20 6.10 27.60
N THR A 93 -5.24 6.91 27.42
CA THR A 93 -5.58 7.46 26.10
C THR A 93 -4.40 8.25 25.54
N GLU A 94 -3.74 9.05 26.39
CA GLU A 94 -2.58 9.87 26.04
C GLU A 94 -1.38 9.06 25.52
N ASP A 95 -1.24 7.79 25.94
CA ASP A 95 -0.16 6.93 25.45
C ASP A 95 -0.28 6.65 23.92
N PHE A 96 -1.46 6.92 23.33
CA PHE A 96 -1.75 6.76 21.91
C PHE A 96 -1.80 8.07 21.12
N ASP A 97 -1.50 9.23 21.71
CA ASP A 97 -1.66 10.54 21.05
C ASP A 97 -0.81 10.69 19.79
N TRP A 98 0.36 10.05 19.73
CA TRP A 98 1.25 10.05 18.56
C TRP A 98 0.71 9.22 17.38
N ILE A 99 -0.30 8.40 17.62
CA ILE A 99 -1.00 7.64 16.58
C ILE A 99 -2.09 8.56 16.07
N GLY A 100 -2.14 8.81 14.76
CA GLY A 100 -3.13 9.68 14.13
C GLY A 100 -4.32 8.91 13.55
N THR A 101 -4.90 9.50 12.51
CA THR A 101 -5.82 8.82 11.58
C THR A 101 -5.14 8.51 10.24
N ASP A 102 -3.81 8.64 10.17
CA ASP A 102 -3.04 8.33 8.96
C ASP A 102 -3.15 6.84 8.63
N ASP A 103 -3.71 6.55 7.46
CA ASP A 103 -4.00 5.19 7.02
C ASP A 103 -2.73 4.34 6.89
N ARG A 104 -1.60 4.95 6.49
CA ARG A 104 -0.33 4.25 6.33
C ARG A 104 0.25 3.84 7.68
N GLN A 105 0.30 4.77 8.63
CA GLN A 105 0.72 4.50 10.01
C GLN A 105 -0.13 3.38 10.61
N LEU A 106 -1.46 3.48 10.50
CA LEU A 106 -2.36 2.49 11.06
C LEU A 106 -2.21 1.11 10.41
N CYS A 107 -2.12 1.03 9.08
CA CYS A 107 -1.83 -0.23 8.37
C CYS A 107 -0.52 -0.87 8.87
N TRP A 108 0.54 -0.06 8.97
CA TRP A 108 1.85 -0.55 9.42
C TRP A 108 1.83 -1.03 10.88
N LEU A 109 1.20 -0.26 11.77
CA LEU A 109 1.09 -0.60 13.19
C LEU A 109 0.25 -1.87 13.40
N ILE A 110 -0.91 -1.96 12.75
CA ILE A 110 -1.75 -3.17 12.80
C ILE A 110 -0.96 -4.38 12.29
N TYR A 111 -0.29 -4.26 11.15
CA TYR A 111 0.51 -5.34 10.58
C TYR A 111 1.63 -5.80 11.53
N ARG A 112 2.37 -4.86 12.13
CA ARG A 112 3.42 -5.16 13.10
C ARG A 112 2.87 -5.85 14.34
N THR A 113 1.78 -5.33 14.90
CA THR A 113 1.17 -5.89 16.12
C THR A 113 0.57 -7.27 15.86
N ARG A 114 -0.11 -7.47 14.72
CA ARG A 114 -0.60 -8.81 14.32
C ARG A 114 0.53 -9.82 14.19
N ASN A 115 1.63 -9.43 13.56
CA ASN A 115 2.80 -10.31 13.42
C ASN A 115 3.50 -10.60 14.74
N PHE A 116 3.48 -9.65 15.66
CA PHE A 116 4.00 -9.83 17.01
C PHE A 116 3.11 -10.76 17.84
N LEU A 117 1.79 -10.58 17.78
CA LEU A 117 0.81 -11.36 18.54
C LEU A 117 0.43 -12.70 17.90
N LYS A 118 0.71 -12.88 16.60
CA LYS A 118 0.26 -14.02 15.78
C LYS A 118 -1.25 -14.23 15.81
N ILE A 119 -1.99 -13.12 15.79
CA ILE A 119 -3.45 -13.10 15.86
C ILE A 119 -4.04 -12.24 14.76
N GLU A 120 -5.16 -12.72 14.23
CA GLU A 120 -6.07 -11.95 13.40
C GLU A 120 -7.46 -12.01 14.00
N ILE A 121 -8.15 -10.85 14.01
CA ILE A 121 -9.52 -10.74 14.52
C ILE A 121 -10.35 -10.06 13.43
N PRO A 122 -10.77 -10.79 12.38
CA PRO A 122 -11.40 -10.21 11.20
C PRO A 122 -12.68 -9.43 11.52
N ASP A 123 -13.52 -9.94 12.43
CA ASP A 123 -14.76 -9.25 12.82
C ASP A 123 -14.47 -7.90 13.48
N ALA A 124 -13.43 -7.83 14.31
CA ALA A 124 -13.02 -6.59 14.96
C ALA A 124 -12.45 -5.60 13.94
N GLU A 125 -11.65 -6.07 12.97
CA GLU A 125 -11.13 -5.24 11.88
C GLU A 125 -12.26 -4.69 10.98
N ALA A 126 -13.30 -5.48 10.74
CA ALA A 126 -14.44 -5.07 9.93
C ALA A 126 -15.34 -4.04 10.65
N ARG A 127 -15.46 -4.13 11.98
CA ARG A 127 -16.40 -3.34 12.78
C ARG A 127 -15.79 -2.09 13.41
N PHE A 128 -14.48 -2.11 13.70
CA PHE A 128 -13.83 -1.00 14.39
C PHE A 128 -13.18 -0.05 13.39
N SER A 129 -13.05 1.23 13.78
CA SER A 129 -12.10 2.09 13.09
C SER A 129 -10.70 1.47 13.22
N LYS A 130 -9.83 1.66 12.23
CA LYS A 130 -8.46 1.11 12.28
C LYS A 130 -7.70 1.49 13.56
N ARG A 131 -7.90 2.71 14.03
CA ARG A 131 -7.30 3.20 15.28
C ARG A 131 -7.85 2.43 16.48
N ASP A 132 -9.18 2.30 16.57
CA ASP A 132 -9.81 1.52 17.64
C ASP A 132 -9.42 0.04 17.59
N TYR A 133 -9.26 -0.50 16.38
CA TYR A 133 -8.78 -1.86 16.17
C TYR A 133 -7.36 -2.05 16.68
N PHE A 134 -6.45 -1.13 16.33
CA PHE A 134 -5.09 -1.15 16.88
C PHE A 134 -5.06 -1.04 18.41
N ILE A 135 -5.84 -0.11 18.99
CA ILE A 135 -5.96 0.03 20.44
C ILE A 135 -6.50 -1.26 21.07
N CYS A 136 -7.51 -1.88 20.45
CA CYS A 136 -8.04 -3.16 20.91
C CYS A 136 -6.96 -4.25 20.89
N LEU A 137 -6.14 -4.36 19.84
CA LEU A 137 -5.03 -5.32 19.79
C LEU A 137 -4.02 -5.08 20.93
N MET A 138 -3.72 -3.82 21.24
CA MET A 138 -2.84 -3.44 22.36
C MET A 138 -3.44 -3.78 23.73
N ASP A 139 -4.76 -3.62 23.87
CA ASP A 139 -5.49 -3.94 25.10
C ASP A 139 -5.60 -5.45 25.34
N LEU A 140 -5.65 -6.26 24.28
CA LEU A 140 -5.64 -7.72 24.34
C LEU A 140 -4.31 -8.32 24.80
N ILE A 141 -3.21 -7.56 24.74
CA ILE A 141 -1.92 -8.00 25.26
C ILE A 141 -2.01 -8.15 26.78
N LEU A 142 -1.68 -9.31 27.33
CA LEU A 142 -1.50 -9.43 28.78
C LEU A 142 -0.05 -9.12 29.13
N GLY A 143 0.12 -8.07 29.94
CA GLY A 143 1.40 -7.57 30.38
C GLY A 143 1.23 -6.41 31.34
N SER A 144 2.30 -6.05 32.03
CA SER A 144 2.28 -4.88 32.92
C SER A 144 2.07 -3.59 32.10
N LEU A 145 1.53 -2.55 32.73
CA LEU A 145 1.43 -1.23 32.10
C LEU A 145 2.79 -0.73 31.61
N LEU A 146 3.87 -1.04 32.34
CA LEU A 146 5.23 -0.68 31.97
C LEU A 146 5.65 -1.36 30.66
N ASP A 147 5.42 -2.66 30.53
CA ASP A 147 5.77 -3.41 29.31
C ASP A 147 5.01 -2.90 28.09
N LYS A 148 3.70 -2.64 28.26
CA LYS A 148 2.88 -2.09 27.18
C LYS A 148 3.35 -0.70 26.75
N LYS A 149 3.69 0.18 27.71
CA LYS A 149 4.25 1.51 27.41
C LYS A 149 5.59 1.41 26.68
N ASN A 150 6.48 0.53 27.14
CA ASN A 150 7.76 0.28 26.49
C ASN A 150 7.59 -0.25 25.06
N HIS A 151 6.60 -1.13 24.84
CA HIS A 151 6.25 -1.61 23.51
C HIS A 151 5.72 -0.48 22.60
N LEU A 152 4.80 0.36 23.09
CA LEU A 152 4.31 1.52 22.33
C LEU A 152 5.45 2.48 21.97
N ALA A 153 6.36 2.75 22.91
CA ALA A 153 7.53 3.59 22.65
C ALA A 153 8.44 2.96 21.59
N THR A 154 8.64 1.64 21.63
CA THR A 154 9.43 0.89 20.63
C THR A 154 8.76 0.93 19.25
N LEU A 155 7.43 0.78 19.19
CA LEU A 155 6.65 0.91 17.94
C LEU A 155 6.76 2.32 17.37
N HIS A 156 6.67 3.35 18.21
CA HIS A 156 6.80 4.74 17.79
C HIS A 156 8.18 4.99 17.17
N GLN A 157 9.27 4.62 17.86
CA GLN A 157 10.64 4.76 17.33
C GLN A 157 10.84 3.96 16.03
N SER A 158 10.27 2.75 15.98
CA SER A 158 10.34 1.91 14.78
C SER A 158 9.57 2.50 13.60
N TRP A 159 8.44 3.16 13.86
CA TRP A 159 7.67 3.88 12.84
C TRP A 159 8.44 5.08 12.30
N LEU A 160 9.07 5.89 13.16
CA LEU A 160 9.88 7.02 12.74
C LEU A 160 11.06 6.58 11.87
N ARG A 161 11.76 5.51 12.27
CA ARG A 161 12.83 4.91 11.46
C ARG A 161 12.29 4.38 10.12
N HIS A 162 11.16 3.68 10.15
CA HIS A 162 10.50 3.17 8.95
C HIS A 162 10.19 4.29 7.94
N LEU A 163 9.70 5.45 8.41
CA LEU A 163 9.47 6.61 7.56
C LEU A 163 10.75 7.14 6.90
N GLN A 164 11.88 7.15 7.63
CA GLN A 164 13.17 7.55 7.07
C GLN A 164 13.64 6.57 5.99
N ASP A 165 13.60 5.28 6.29
CA ASP A 165 14.07 4.21 5.41
C ASP A 165 13.22 4.11 4.14
N THR A 166 11.94 4.44 4.23
CA THR A 166 10.97 4.40 3.14
C THR A 166 10.67 5.75 2.49
N SER A 167 11.51 6.76 2.73
CA SER A 167 11.39 8.10 2.12
C SER A 167 11.33 8.07 0.58
N TYR A 168 11.90 7.05 -0.07
CA TYR A 168 11.81 6.87 -1.53
C TYR A 168 10.37 6.65 -2.03
N LEU A 169 9.46 6.20 -1.17
CA LEU A 169 8.03 6.07 -1.44
C LEU A 169 7.30 7.41 -1.43
N ASN A 170 7.94 8.48 -0.95
CA ASN A 170 7.34 9.82 -1.00
C ASN A 170 7.09 10.31 -2.43
N TRP A 171 7.72 9.68 -3.43
CA TRP A 171 7.42 9.92 -4.83
C TRP A 171 5.95 9.63 -5.22
N PHE A 172 5.24 8.84 -4.43
CA PHE A 172 3.80 8.62 -4.60
C PHE A 172 2.92 9.67 -3.91
N SER A 173 3.49 10.55 -3.09
CA SER A 173 2.73 11.58 -2.35
C SER A 173 2.43 12.84 -3.16
N ASP A 174 3.02 12.99 -4.35
CA ASP A 174 2.87 14.22 -5.12
C ASP A 174 1.49 14.26 -5.77
N ASP A 175 0.66 15.20 -5.31
CA ASP A 175 -0.67 15.49 -5.86
C ASP A 175 -0.61 16.20 -7.23
N ASP A 176 0.58 16.65 -7.65
CA ASP A 176 0.78 17.46 -8.85
C ASP A 176 0.59 16.69 -10.17
N GLU A 177 0.53 15.36 -10.15
CA GLU A 177 0.43 14.55 -11.37
C GLU A 177 -0.70 13.51 -11.31
N PRO A 178 -1.91 13.89 -11.76
CA PRO A 178 -3.03 12.97 -11.92
C PRO A 178 -2.63 11.75 -12.74
N GLY A 179 -2.87 10.56 -12.19
CA GLY A 179 -2.62 9.27 -12.85
C GLY A 179 -1.23 8.65 -12.65
N ARG A 180 -0.33 9.26 -11.87
CA ARG A 180 0.96 8.64 -11.50
C ARG A 180 0.74 7.36 -10.68
N CYS A 181 -0.11 7.42 -9.67
CA CYS A 181 -0.44 6.28 -8.81
C CYS A 181 -1.16 5.17 -9.60
N ASP A 182 -2.11 5.53 -10.46
CA ASP A 182 -2.81 4.57 -11.32
C ASP A 182 -1.83 3.86 -12.27
N PHE A 183 -0.89 4.61 -12.85
CA PHE A 183 0.16 4.01 -13.67
C PHE A 183 1.06 3.07 -12.88
N ALA A 184 1.43 3.44 -11.66
CA ALA A 184 2.24 2.57 -10.80
C ALA A 184 1.50 1.26 -10.51
N TRP A 185 0.20 1.32 -10.20
CA TRP A 185 -0.64 0.13 -10.05
C TRP A 185 -0.68 -0.73 -11.33
N GLN A 186 -0.84 -0.13 -12.51
CA GLN A 186 -0.81 -0.86 -13.79
C GLN A 186 0.53 -1.59 -14.04
N VAL A 187 1.65 -0.94 -13.72
CA VAL A 187 2.98 -1.55 -13.85
C VAL A 187 3.12 -2.73 -12.89
N LEU A 188 2.65 -2.57 -11.65
CA LEU A 188 2.66 -3.65 -10.66
C LEU A 188 1.79 -4.82 -11.10
N ASP A 189 0.57 -4.58 -11.58
CA ASP A 189 -0.35 -5.61 -12.09
C ASP A 189 0.29 -6.42 -13.22
N THR A 190 0.89 -5.70 -14.19
CA THR A 190 1.54 -6.33 -15.34
C THR A 190 2.71 -7.21 -14.89
N ARG A 191 3.52 -6.75 -13.93
CA ARG A 191 4.67 -7.51 -13.45
C ARG A 191 4.24 -8.74 -12.62
N MET A 192 3.20 -8.60 -11.79
CA MET A 192 2.65 -9.72 -11.02
C MET A 192 2.12 -10.83 -11.92
N GLN A 193 1.48 -10.49 -13.05
CA GLN A 193 1.01 -11.47 -14.03
C GLN A 193 2.16 -12.32 -14.59
N TYR A 194 3.32 -11.74 -14.86
CA TYR A 194 4.49 -12.49 -15.35
C TYR A 194 5.19 -13.31 -14.27
N THR A 195 5.17 -12.87 -13.01
CA THR A 195 5.83 -13.60 -11.90
C THR A 195 5.06 -14.86 -11.48
N LEU A 196 3.75 -14.86 -11.73
CA LEU A 196 2.82 -15.95 -11.49
C LEU A 196 2.96 -17.14 -12.44
N SER A 197 3.66 -16.98 -13.56
CA SER A 197 3.83 -18.06 -14.54
C SER A 197 4.92 -19.06 -14.13
N ASP A 198 5.90 -18.64 -13.33
CA ASP A 198 7.08 -19.45 -12.99
C ASP A 198 7.24 -19.77 -11.49
N SER A 199 6.43 -19.19 -10.60
CA SER A 199 6.49 -19.50 -9.17
C SER A 199 5.12 -19.64 -8.52
N ILE A 200 4.93 -20.79 -7.90
CA ILE A 200 3.80 -21.15 -7.04
C ILE A 200 3.68 -20.08 -5.94
N GLN A 201 2.49 -19.46 -5.82
CA GLN A 201 1.99 -18.65 -4.67
C GLN A 201 2.25 -17.14 -4.58
N LEU A 202 2.11 -16.35 -5.66
CA LEU A 202 1.80 -14.91 -5.52
C LEU A 202 0.36 -14.64 -5.97
N ASN A 203 -0.60 -14.99 -5.12
CA ASN A 203 -2.03 -14.82 -5.35
C ASN A 203 -2.33 -13.41 -5.94
N PRO A 204 -2.98 -13.26 -7.11
CA PRO A 204 -3.22 -11.97 -7.80
C PRO A 204 -4.10 -10.97 -7.01
N VAL A 205 -4.42 -11.29 -5.76
CA VAL A 205 -5.22 -10.50 -4.82
C VAL A 205 -4.33 -9.60 -3.94
N ILE A 206 -3.02 -9.87 -3.83
CA ILE A 206 -2.13 -9.14 -2.92
C ILE A 206 -2.02 -7.68 -3.35
N GLY A 207 -2.59 -6.79 -2.54
CA GLY A 207 -2.52 -5.36 -2.71
C GLY A 207 -3.81 -4.69 -3.19
N GLN A 208 -4.84 -5.45 -3.58
CA GLN A 208 -6.16 -4.89 -3.91
C GLN A 208 -6.78 -4.18 -2.70
N GLU A 209 -6.56 -4.72 -1.51
CA GLU A 209 -7.02 -4.15 -0.24
C GLU A 209 -6.45 -2.75 0.04
N PHE A 210 -5.32 -2.40 -0.58
CA PHE A 210 -4.72 -1.07 -0.44
C PHE A 210 -5.19 -0.06 -1.49
N ARG A 211 -5.84 -0.50 -2.59
CA ARG A 211 -6.35 0.42 -3.64
C ARG A 211 -7.50 1.29 -3.19
N LYS A 212 -8.20 0.90 -2.11
CA LYS A 212 -9.25 1.70 -1.50
C LYS A 212 -8.74 2.99 -0.87
N TYR A 213 -7.43 3.10 -0.59
CA TYR A 213 -6.86 4.30 0.00
C TYR A 213 -6.61 5.37 -1.06
N PRO A 214 -6.97 6.63 -0.79
CA PRO A 214 -6.80 7.71 -1.75
C PRO A 214 -5.33 8.04 -2.02
N GLY A 215 -5.07 8.57 -3.20
CA GLY A 215 -3.75 9.07 -3.61
C GLY A 215 -2.65 8.00 -3.56
N GLY A 216 -1.46 8.41 -3.12
CA GLY A 216 -0.30 7.51 -2.97
C GLY A 216 -0.34 6.59 -1.76
N THR A 217 -1.29 6.76 -0.85
CA THR A 217 -1.32 6.06 0.44
C THR A 217 -1.43 4.55 0.25
N GLY A 218 -2.26 4.11 -0.70
CA GLY A 218 -2.42 2.69 -1.02
C GLY A 218 -1.12 2.03 -1.47
N LEU A 219 -0.39 2.67 -2.39
CA LEU A 219 0.91 2.18 -2.86
C LEU A 219 1.92 2.08 -1.73
N LYS A 220 1.97 3.09 -0.86
CA LYS A 220 2.87 3.08 0.29
C LYS A 220 2.56 1.92 1.23
N CYS A 221 1.28 1.70 1.57
CA CYS A 221 0.85 0.58 2.42
C CYS A 221 1.21 -0.77 1.78
N TYR A 222 1.02 -0.91 0.47
CA TYR A 222 1.40 -2.10 -0.27
C TYR A 222 2.91 -2.38 -0.20
N PHE A 223 3.76 -1.38 -0.46
CA PHE A 223 5.21 -1.57 -0.33
C PHE A 223 5.64 -1.86 1.12
N ASP A 224 4.95 -1.27 2.10
CA ASP A 224 5.20 -1.55 3.52
C ASP A 224 4.84 -3.00 3.90
N SER A 225 3.79 -3.58 3.29
CA SER A 225 3.36 -4.95 3.57
C SER A 225 4.20 -6.03 2.89
N LEU A 226 4.88 -5.70 1.77
CA LEU A 226 5.72 -6.66 1.04
C LEU A 226 6.81 -7.27 1.93
N GLN A 227 6.86 -8.60 1.94
CA GLN A 227 7.88 -9.41 2.63
C GLN A 227 9.10 -9.65 1.73
N VAL A 228 9.61 -8.56 1.14
CA VAL A 228 10.81 -8.57 0.30
C VAL A 228 11.85 -7.60 0.84
N SER A 229 13.10 -7.73 0.40
CA SER A 229 14.18 -6.85 0.85
C SER A 229 13.93 -5.37 0.47
N ASP A 230 14.43 -4.44 1.27
CA ASP A 230 14.33 -3.00 0.94
C ASP A 230 15.01 -2.65 -0.38
N PHE A 231 16.08 -3.38 -0.74
CA PHE A 231 16.72 -3.24 -2.04
C PHE A 231 15.77 -3.56 -3.19
N GLU A 232 15.01 -4.65 -3.06
CA GLU A 232 14.02 -5.07 -4.05
C GLU A 232 12.86 -4.06 -4.13
N LYS A 233 12.34 -3.60 -2.99
CA LYS A 233 11.32 -2.52 -2.94
C LYS A 233 11.80 -1.26 -3.67
N LYS A 234 13.03 -0.80 -3.38
CA LYS A 234 13.65 0.35 -4.06
C LYS A 234 13.80 0.12 -5.56
N SER A 235 14.20 -1.08 -5.97
CA SER A 235 14.33 -1.46 -7.38
C SER A 235 12.98 -1.41 -8.11
N HIS A 236 11.91 -1.90 -7.50
CA HIS A 236 10.55 -1.78 -8.05
C HIS A 236 10.16 -0.32 -8.27
N VAL A 237 10.35 0.53 -7.26
CA VAL A 237 10.01 1.95 -7.35
C VAL A 237 10.86 2.66 -8.40
N ALA A 238 12.16 2.36 -8.49
CA ALA A 238 13.05 2.92 -9.51
C ALA A 238 12.61 2.52 -10.93
N HIS A 239 12.18 1.28 -11.11
CA HIS A 239 11.65 0.80 -12.38
C HIS A 239 10.36 1.53 -12.78
N ILE A 240 9.41 1.67 -11.85
CA ILE A 240 8.16 2.43 -12.07
C ILE A 240 8.48 3.88 -12.46
N LYS A 241 9.37 4.55 -11.72
CA LYS A 241 9.85 5.91 -12.02
C LYS A 241 10.41 6.02 -13.44
N LYS A 242 11.24 5.05 -13.85
CA LYS A 242 11.82 5.01 -15.20
C LYS A 242 10.73 4.91 -16.28
N LEU A 243 9.78 3.99 -16.13
CA LEU A 243 8.69 3.83 -17.09
C LEU A 243 7.77 5.05 -17.15
N TRP A 244 7.52 5.69 -16.00
CA TRP A 244 6.74 6.94 -15.95
C TRP A 244 7.42 8.06 -16.74
N SER A 245 8.73 8.27 -16.54
CA SER A 245 9.51 9.25 -17.28
C SER A 245 9.51 8.97 -18.79
N GLN A 246 9.61 7.71 -19.21
CA GLN A 246 9.51 7.33 -20.61
C GLN A 246 8.12 7.62 -21.19
N ARG A 247 7.05 7.31 -20.45
CA ARG A 247 5.68 7.61 -20.86
C ARG A 247 5.47 9.11 -21.04
N LYS A 248 5.95 9.93 -20.10
CA LYS A 248 5.88 11.39 -20.20
C LYS A 248 6.65 11.91 -21.42
N TYR A 249 7.84 11.37 -21.66
CA TYR A 249 8.66 11.73 -22.82
C TYR A 249 7.93 11.41 -24.14
N ARG A 250 7.37 10.21 -24.29
CA ARG A 250 6.58 9.80 -25.47
C ARG A 250 5.35 10.68 -25.68
N LYS A 251 4.57 10.95 -24.62
CA LYS A 251 3.43 11.88 -24.69
C LYS A 251 3.84 13.28 -25.14
N LYS A 252 5.00 13.78 -24.69
CA LYS A 252 5.54 15.08 -25.11
C LYS A 252 5.95 15.07 -26.59
N GLN A 253 6.61 14.01 -27.05
CA GLN A 253 6.96 13.83 -28.47
C GLN A 253 5.71 13.79 -29.37
N GLU A 254 4.69 13.01 -28.98
CA GLU A 254 3.42 12.93 -29.69
C GLU A 254 2.70 14.29 -29.75
N LYS A 255 2.59 15.00 -28.62
CA LYS A 255 1.99 16.33 -28.54
C LYS A 255 2.69 17.33 -29.46
N ASN A 256 4.02 17.27 -29.51
CA ASN A 256 4.83 18.14 -30.35
C ASN A 256 4.93 17.64 -31.80
N LYS A 257 4.29 16.52 -32.14
CA LYS A 257 4.41 15.82 -33.44
C LYS A 257 5.87 15.52 -33.83
N ILE A 258 6.76 15.42 -32.86
CA ILE A 258 8.19 15.12 -33.07
C ILE A 258 8.34 13.61 -33.09
N ARG A 259 8.69 13.05 -34.26
CA ARG A 259 9.09 11.65 -34.38
C ARG A 259 10.61 11.58 -34.41
N GLN A 260 11.21 10.97 -33.39
CA GLN A 260 12.64 10.69 -33.42
C GLN A 260 12.92 9.65 -34.53
N ARG A 261 13.84 9.98 -35.44
CA ARG A 261 14.38 9.05 -36.43
C ARG A 261 15.87 8.90 -36.17
N ASN A 262 16.35 7.66 -36.14
CA ASN A 262 17.77 7.37 -36.02
C ASN A 262 18.34 7.25 -37.43
N PHE A 263 19.40 8.00 -37.71
CA PHE A 263 20.14 7.94 -38.97
C PHE A 263 21.50 7.32 -38.69
N VAL A 264 21.90 6.36 -39.54
CA VAL A 264 23.27 5.86 -39.58
C VAL A 264 23.96 6.60 -40.70
N LEU A 265 24.99 7.39 -40.37
CA LEU A 265 25.75 8.19 -41.32
C LEU A 265 27.22 7.80 -41.24
N PRO A 266 27.96 7.77 -42.37
CA PRO A 266 29.42 7.62 -42.33
C PRO A 266 30.08 8.74 -41.52
N ASP A 267 31.21 8.45 -40.88
CA ASP A 267 31.94 9.42 -40.06
C ASP A 267 32.31 10.70 -40.82
N ALA A 268 32.59 10.59 -42.12
CA ALA A 268 32.85 11.73 -43.00
C ALA A 268 31.64 12.68 -43.05
N THR A 269 30.45 12.14 -43.28
CA THR A 269 29.19 12.91 -43.33
C THR A 269 28.84 13.54 -41.98
N ILE A 270 29.17 12.87 -40.87
CA ILE A 270 28.98 13.42 -39.52
C ILE A 270 29.91 14.64 -39.31
N LYS A 271 31.17 14.56 -39.74
CA LYS A 271 32.11 15.69 -39.66
C LYS A 271 31.66 16.89 -40.49
N ASP A 272 31.10 16.64 -41.68
CA ASP A 272 30.57 17.70 -42.53
C ASP A 272 29.34 18.36 -41.89
N LEU A 273 28.45 17.56 -41.31
CA LEU A 273 27.29 18.05 -40.57
C LEU A 273 27.71 18.90 -39.35
N ASP A 274 28.78 18.51 -38.66
CA ASP A 274 29.37 19.27 -37.55
C ASP A 274 29.92 20.62 -37.99
N LYS A 275 30.65 20.63 -39.11
CA LYS A 275 31.20 21.86 -39.68
C LYS A 275 30.08 22.83 -40.07
N LEU A 276 29.01 22.32 -40.69
CA LEU A 276 27.83 23.11 -41.05
C LEU A 276 27.10 23.66 -39.81
N ALA A 277 26.87 22.82 -38.80
CA ALA A 277 26.23 23.22 -37.55
C ALA A 277 27.02 24.34 -36.85
N LYS A 278 28.34 24.18 -36.76
CA LYS A 278 29.24 25.17 -36.17
C LYS A 278 29.27 26.47 -36.98
N GLY A 279 29.35 26.38 -38.31
CA GLY A 279 29.37 27.55 -39.20
C GLY A 279 28.08 28.38 -39.14
N LEU A 280 26.94 27.72 -38.91
CA LEU A 280 25.63 28.36 -38.83
C LEU A 280 25.19 28.70 -37.39
N GLY A 281 25.95 28.29 -36.36
CA GLY A 281 25.62 28.51 -34.95
C GLY A 281 24.35 27.79 -34.48
N VAL A 282 23.97 26.69 -35.13
CA VAL A 282 22.72 25.94 -34.86
C VAL A 282 23.00 24.48 -34.51
N SER A 283 21.99 23.77 -34.00
CA SER A 283 22.15 22.34 -33.71
C SER A 283 22.21 21.50 -35.00
N ARG A 284 22.84 20.31 -34.94
CA ARG A 284 22.86 19.34 -36.06
C ARG A 284 21.45 19.03 -36.58
N THR A 285 20.48 18.91 -35.69
CA THR A 285 19.07 18.68 -36.03
C THR A 285 18.49 19.82 -36.84
N GLN A 286 18.75 21.07 -36.44
CA GLN A 286 18.29 22.24 -37.17
C GLN A 286 18.93 22.35 -38.56
N VAL A 287 20.20 21.93 -38.71
CA VAL A 287 20.83 21.84 -40.04
C VAL A 287 20.10 20.82 -40.90
N LEU A 288 19.84 19.60 -40.38
CA LEU A 288 19.11 18.57 -41.12
C LEU A 288 17.70 19.03 -41.52
N GLU A 289 16.96 19.66 -40.61
CA GLU A 289 15.63 20.21 -40.90
C GLU A 289 15.68 21.24 -42.01
N ARG A 290 16.65 22.16 -41.98
CA ARG A 290 16.84 23.18 -43.04
C ARG A 290 17.24 22.55 -44.38
N LEU A 291 18.13 21.56 -44.37
CA LEU A 291 18.54 20.86 -45.58
C LEU A 291 17.35 20.13 -46.23
N ILE A 292 16.51 19.47 -45.42
CA ILE A 292 15.29 18.82 -45.91
C ILE A 292 14.30 19.86 -46.46
N ASP A 293 14.09 20.98 -45.77
CA ASP A 293 13.19 22.05 -46.22
C ASP A 293 13.68 22.69 -47.53
N LEU A 294 14.99 22.92 -47.67
CA LEU A 294 15.59 23.40 -48.93
C LEU A 294 15.43 22.39 -50.07
N ALA A 295 15.68 21.11 -49.81
CA ALA A 295 15.50 20.04 -50.77
C ALA A 295 14.04 19.89 -51.23
N VAL A 296 13.07 20.10 -50.33
CA VAL A 296 11.65 20.09 -50.68
C VAL A 296 11.26 21.31 -51.50
N ARG A 297 11.77 22.51 -51.15
CA ARG A 297 11.42 23.76 -51.84
C ARG A 297 12.04 23.92 -53.21
N HIS A 298 13.28 23.48 -53.37
CA HIS A 298 14.08 23.70 -54.58
C HIS A 298 14.30 22.42 -55.41
N GLY A 299 13.84 21.26 -54.92
CA GLY A 299 14.15 19.96 -55.48
C GLY A 299 15.52 19.45 -55.03
N MET A 300 15.67 18.13 -54.90
CA MET A 300 16.99 17.51 -54.74
C MET A 300 17.73 17.59 -56.08
N PRO A 301 18.93 18.19 -56.13
CA PRO A 301 19.79 18.09 -57.30
C PRO A 301 20.11 16.61 -57.53
N ASP A 302 19.81 16.11 -58.73
CA ASP A 302 20.04 14.74 -59.21
C ASP A 302 19.25 13.60 -58.55
N ALA A 303 18.01 13.83 -58.12
CA ALA A 303 17.04 12.72 -58.07
C ALA A 303 16.63 12.38 -59.52
N LEU A 304 17.40 11.51 -60.17
CA LEU A 304 17.05 10.94 -61.48
C LEU A 304 15.58 10.51 -61.43
N ALA A 305 14.74 11.21 -62.19
CA ALA A 305 13.40 10.75 -62.49
C ALA A 305 13.56 9.36 -63.11
N GLU A 306 13.10 8.31 -62.42
CA GLU A 306 13.01 7.01 -63.06
C GLU A 306 12.17 7.17 -64.33
N PRO A 307 12.65 6.68 -65.49
CA PRO A 307 11.83 6.71 -66.69
C PRO A 307 10.59 5.86 -66.42
N ARG A 308 9.42 6.46 -66.62
CA ARG A 308 8.16 5.72 -66.67
C ARG A 308 8.33 4.62 -67.72
N ILE A 309 8.54 3.39 -67.28
CA ILE A 309 8.40 2.22 -68.12
C ILE A 309 6.89 2.09 -68.38
N THR A 310 6.46 2.64 -69.50
CA THR A 310 5.20 2.25 -70.14
C THR A 310 5.30 0.77 -70.46
N PHE A 311 4.56 -0.05 -69.72
CA PHE A 311 4.29 -1.43 -70.11
C PHE A 311 3.44 -1.39 -71.39
N ASP A 312 4.08 -1.57 -72.54
CA ASP A 312 3.39 -2.03 -73.74
C ASP A 312 2.94 -3.47 -73.49
N LEU A 313 1.63 -3.64 -73.37
CA LEU A 313 0.97 -4.95 -73.44
C LEU A 313 1.04 -5.44 -74.90
N PRO A 314 1.56 -6.65 -75.18
CA PRO A 314 1.31 -7.29 -76.46
C PRO A 314 -0.13 -7.82 -76.47
N GLY A 315 -0.87 -7.42 -77.50
CA GLY A 315 -2.21 -7.92 -77.78
C GLY A 315 -2.23 -9.39 -78.22
N ASP A 316 -3.43 -9.95 -78.03
CA ASP A 316 -4.09 -11.02 -78.77
C ASP A 316 -3.26 -11.77 -79.82
N TYR A 317 -3.05 -13.07 -79.59
CA TYR A 317 -3.50 -14.17 -80.46
C TYR A 317 -3.64 -15.48 -79.66
#